data_AF-A0A673A786-F1
#
_entry.id   AF-A0A673A786-F1
#
_cell.length_a   1.000
_cell.length_b   1.000
_cell.length_c   1.000
_cell.angle_alpha   90.00
_cell.angle_beta   90.00
_cell.angle_gamma   90.00
#
_symmetry.space_group_name_H-M   'P 1'
#
loop_
_entity.id
_entity.type
_entity.pdbx_description
1 polymer ?
#
loop_
_entity_poly.entity_id
_entity_poly.type
_entity_poly.pdbx_seq_one_letter_code
_entity_poly.pdbx_strand_id
1 'polypeptide(L)' 'MPAGVSWPRYLRMFTASVASMFAGAQVVHQYYLPDLSIPEIPPKPGELQTELRGYKLREEAIATLEKLKSEHKLD' A
#
# COMPACT_ATOMS: atom_id res chain seq x y z
N MET A 1 8.59 -18.60 31.94
CA MET A 1 7.56 -17.69 31.39
C MET A 1 7.97 -16.27 31.73
N PRO A 2 7.95 -15.30 30.79
CA PRO A 2 8.35 -13.93 31.09
C PRO A 2 7.44 -13.36 32.19
N ALA A 3 8.03 -12.90 33.29
CA ALA A 3 7.39 -12.15 34.37
C ALA A 3 5.99 -12.65 34.83
N GLY A 4 5.80 -13.96 34.98
CA GLY A 4 4.58 -14.51 35.59
C GLY A 4 3.34 -14.62 34.68
N VAL A 5 3.44 -14.35 33.38
CA VAL A 5 2.34 -14.58 32.42
C VAL A 5 2.46 -15.90 31.67
N SER A 6 1.32 -16.56 31.46
CA SER A 6 1.30 -17.82 30.70
C SER A 6 1.82 -17.65 29.26
N TRP A 7 2.55 -18.65 28.75
CA TRP A 7 3.04 -18.68 27.36
C TRP A 7 1.95 -18.38 26.32
N PRO A 8 0.73 -18.96 26.42
CA PRO A 8 -0.35 -18.61 25.51
C PRO A 8 -0.75 -17.13 25.57
N ARG A 9 -0.74 -16.52 26.78
CA ARG A 9 -1.05 -15.10 26.95
C ARG A 9 0.04 -14.22 26.35
N TYR A 10 1.31 -14.56 26.57
CA TYR A 10 2.44 -13.87 25.96
C TYR A 10 2.37 -13.91 24.44
N LEU A 11 2.17 -15.10 23.86
CA LEU A 11 2.10 -15.28 22.40
C LEU A 11 0.95 -14.48 21.80
N ARG A 12 -0.24 -14.47 22.42
CA ARG A 12 -1.37 -13.66 21.94
C ARG A 12 -1.05 -12.17 21.89
N MET A 13 -0.39 -11.66 22.92
CA MET A 13 -0.02 -10.23 22.94
C MET A 13 1.05 -9.93 21.90
N PHE A 14 2.06 -10.78 21.81
CA PHE A 14 3.12 -10.65 20.82
C PHE A 14 2.58 -10.68 19.39
N THR A 15 1.74 -11.64 19.05
CA THR A 15 1.14 -11.74 17.71
C THR A 15 0.20 -10.57 17.43
N ALA A 16 -0.58 -10.11 18.42
CA ALA A 16 -1.42 -8.92 18.26
C ALA A 16 -0.59 -7.65 17.96
N SER A 17 0.53 -7.45 18.65
CA SER A 17 1.42 -6.31 18.39
C SER A 17 2.03 -6.35 16.98
N VAL A 18 2.54 -7.52 16.56
CA VAL A 18 3.10 -7.70 15.22
C VAL A 18 2.02 -7.53 14.15
N ALA A 19 0.83 -8.10 14.35
CA ALA A 19 -0.29 -7.94 13.44
C ALA A 19 -0.72 -6.47 13.32
N SER A 20 -0.75 -5.74 14.44
CA SER A 20 -1.06 -4.30 14.44
C SER A 20 -0.02 -3.49 13.66
N MET A 21 1.27 -3.81 13.80
CA MET A 21 2.33 -3.18 12.98
C MET A 21 2.10 -3.39 11.48
N PHE A 22 1.82 -4.63 11.06
CA PHE A 22 1.58 -4.93 9.64
C PHE A 22 0.32 -4.27 9.11
N ALA A 23 -0.77 -4.28 9.90
CA ALA A 23 -2.00 -3.60 9.53
C ALA A 23 -1.77 -2.09 9.35
N GLY A 24 -1.04 -1.45 10.27
CA GLY A 24 -0.70 -0.03 10.18
C GLY A 24 0.12 0.29 8.93
N ALA A 25 1.17 -0.51 8.65
CA ALA A 25 1.97 -0.33 7.44
C ALA A 25 1.11 -0.44 6.17
N GLN A 26 0.24 -1.45 6.11
CA GLN A 26 -0.63 -1.67 4.95
C GLN A 26 -1.65 -0.55 4.75
N VAL A 27 -2.19 0.02 5.83
CA VAL A 27 -3.12 1.16 5.75
C VAL A 27 -2.48 2.36 5.07
N VAL A 28 -1.21 2.68 5.37
CA VAL A 28 -0.50 3.80 4.71
C VAL A 28 -0.35 3.54 3.21
N HIS A 29 -0.02 2.31 2.82
CA HIS A 29 0.08 1.93 1.41
C HIS A 29 -1.27 2.01 0.68
N GLN A 30 -2.37 1.61 1.33
CA GLN A 30 -3.70 1.71 0.72
C GLN A 30 -4.26 3.13 0.71
N TYR A 31 -3.96 3.92 1.73
CA TYR A 31 -4.49 5.27 1.86
C TYR A 31 -3.76 6.24 0.94
N TYR A 32 -2.42 6.26 0.96
CA TYR A 32 -1.62 7.21 0.16
C TYR A 32 -1.21 6.70 -1.21
N LEU A 33 -1.39 5.40 -1.49
CA LEU A 33 -1.01 4.75 -2.76
C LEU A 33 0.37 5.22 -3.24
N PRO A 34 1.43 5.03 -2.44
CA PRO A 34 2.76 5.49 -2.83
C PRO A 34 3.20 4.77 -4.11
N ASP A 35 3.92 5.48 -4.97
CA ASP A 35 4.62 4.86 -6.09
C ASP A 35 5.73 3.96 -5.53
N LEU A 36 5.63 2.66 -5.79
CA LEU A 36 6.58 1.64 -5.34
C LEU A 36 7.63 1.31 -6.41
N SER A 37 7.59 1.97 -7.57
CA SER A 37 8.59 1.77 -8.61
C SER A 37 9.95 2.32 -8.16
N ILE A 38 10.96 1.47 -8.23
CA ILE A 38 12.34 1.85 -7.93
C ILE A 38 13.05 2.02 -9.27
N PRO A 39 13.45 3.25 -9.66
CA PRO A 39 14.21 3.46 -10.87
C PRO A 39 15.62 2.87 -10.71
N GLU A 40 16.13 2.22 -11.76
CA GLU A 40 17.49 1.64 -11.76
C GLU A 40 18.58 2.71 -11.58
N ILE A 41 18.33 3.90 -12.15
CA ILE A 41 19.20 5.08 -11.99
C ILE A 41 18.54 6.01 -10.96
N PRO A 42 19.23 6.36 -9.86
CA PRO A 42 18.67 7.28 -8.87
C PRO A 42 18.44 8.66 -9.50
N PRO A 43 17.30 9.31 -9.20
CA PRO A 43 17.02 10.66 -9.70
C PRO A 43 18.06 11.65 -9.15
N LYS A 44 18.35 12.69 -9.92
CA LYS A 44 19.27 13.74 -9.45
C LYS A 44 18.67 14.46 -8.24
N PRO A 45 19.50 15.03 -7.36
CA PRO A 45 19.00 15.84 -6.24
C PRO A 45 18.04 16.94 -6.75
N GLY A 46 16.81 16.93 -6.26
CA GLY A 46 15.77 17.89 -6.66
C GLY A 46 14.82 17.43 -7.78
N GLU A 47 15.11 16.32 -8.47
CA GLU A 47 14.21 15.73 -9.48
C GLU A 47 13.32 14.62 -8.91
N LEU A 48 13.37 14.40 -7.59
CA LEU A 48 12.61 13.37 -6.92
C LEU A 48 11.12 13.72 -6.97
N GLN A 49 10.35 12.91 -7.66
CA GLN A 49 8.91 13.12 -7.79
C GLN A 49 8.22 12.71 -6.50
N THR A 50 7.93 13.68 -5.63
CA THR A 50 7.26 13.46 -4.33
C THR A 50 5.74 13.57 -4.41
N GLU A 51 5.17 13.76 -5.61
CA GLU A 51 3.71 13.86 -5.76
C GLU A 51 3.01 12.53 -5.48
N LEU A 52 1.73 12.59 -5.08
CA LEU A 52 0.86 11.43 -4.83
C LEU A 52 0.45 10.74 -6.15
N ARG A 53 1.43 10.24 -6.88
CA ARG A 53 1.29 9.64 -8.22
C ARG A 53 0.27 8.49 -8.26
N GLY A 54 0.06 7.80 -7.14
CA GLY A 54 -0.91 6.72 -7.03
C GLY A 54 -2.36 7.13 -7.29
N TYR A 55 -2.78 8.36 -6.95
CA TYR A 55 -4.14 8.81 -7.27
C TYR A 55 -4.32 9.05 -8.77
N LYS A 56 -3.33 9.67 -9.43
CA LYS A 56 -3.34 9.89 -10.88
C LYS A 56 -3.42 8.55 -11.63
N LEU A 57 -2.58 7.58 -11.25
CA LEU A 57 -2.61 6.23 -11.80
C LEU A 57 -3.98 5.54 -11.61
N ARG A 58 -4.61 5.72 -10.45
CA ARG A 58 -5.94 5.15 -10.17
C ARG A 58 -7.03 5.80 -11.04
N GLU A 59 -6.99 7.11 -11.22
CA GLU A 59 -7.92 7.83 -12.10
C GLU A 59 -7.78 7.38 -13.56
N GLU A 60 -6.54 7.26 -14.05
CA GLU A 60 -6.24 6.75 -15.40
C GLU A 60 -6.73 5.30 -15.58
N ALA A 61 -6.55 4.44 -14.57
CA ALA A 61 -7.03 3.06 -14.61
C ALA A 61 -8.56 2.98 -14.65
N ILE A 62 -9.27 3.86 -13.91
CA ILE A 62 -10.73 3.91 -13.95
C ILE A 62 -11.22 4.38 -15.33
N ALA A 63 -10.61 5.44 -15.88
CA ALA A 63 -10.98 5.97 -17.19
C ALA A 63 -10.78 4.94 -18.33
N THR A 64 -9.68 4.18 -18.29
CA THR A 64 -9.43 3.11 -19.26
C THR A 64 -10.43 1.95 -19.15
N LEU A 65 -10.79 1.55 -17.93
CA LEU A 65 -11.83 0.53 -17.70
C LEU A 65 -13.20 0.97 -18.21
N GLU A 66 -13.58 2.23 -18.00
CA GLU A 66 -14.82 2.79 -18.52
C GLU A 66 -14.85 2.79 -20.05
N LYS A 67 -13.73 3.14 -20.69
CA LYS A 67 -13.59 3.07 -22.15
C LYS A 67 -13.78 1.65 -22.68
N LEU A 68 -13.10 0.66 -22.09
CA LEU A 68 -13.24 -0.75 -22.48
C LEU A 68 -14.67 -1.26 -22.29
N LYS A 69 -15.34 -0.87 -21.19
CA LYS A 69 -16.74 -1.23 -20.94
C LYS A 69 -17.67 -0.60 -21.96
N SER A 70 -17.38 0.62 -22.42
CA SER A 70 -18.15 1.28 -23.46
C SER A 70 -17.96 0.63 -24.83
N GLU A 71 -16.73 0.27 -25.20
CA GLU A 71 -16.42 -0.45 -26.44
C GLU A 71 -17.10 -1.84 -26.46
N HIS A 72 -17.01 -2.60 -25.37
CA HIS A 72 -17.63 -3.93 -25.28
C HIS A 72 -19.16 -3.92 -25.18
N LYS A 73 -19.78 -2.78 -24.89
CA LYS A 73 -21.24 -2.63 -24.86
C LYS A 73 -21.81 -2.19 -26.22
N LEU A 74 -20.93 -1.78 -27.14
CA LEU A 74 -21.28 -1.36 -28.50
C LEU A 74 -21.19 -2.51 -29.51
N ASP A 75 -20.61 -3.65 -29.12
CA ASP A 75 -20.65 -4.95 -29.82
C ASP A 75 -21.86 -5.80 -29.38
#